data_AF-A0A081CRP1-F1
#
_entry.id   AF-A0A081CRP1-F1
#
_cell.length_a   1.000
_cell.length_b   1.000
_cell.length_c   1.000
_cell.angle_alpha   90.00
_cell.angle_beta   90.00
_cell.angle_gamma   90.00
#
_symmetry.space_group_name_H-M   'P 1'
#
loop_
_entity.id
_entity.type
_entity.pdbx_description
1 polymer ?
#
loop_
_entity_poly.entity_id
_entity_poly.type
_entity_poly.pdbx_seq_one_letter_code
_entity_poly.pdbx_strand_id
1 'polypeptide(L)' 'MNTEKIIHVPQGEVVNLLADMVEQKGTQAAVAKELGISTQEVSKTISGSQSPPRKVLSHFELETKTIYVRKGKK' A
#
# COMPACT_ATOMS: atom_id res chain seq x y z
N MET A 1 -11.54 1.29 -28.74
CA MET A 1 -10.41 1.55 -27.81
C MET A 1 -11.03 1.70 -26.43
N ASN A 2 -10.82 0.75 -25.53
CA ASN A 2 -11.28 0.89 -24.15
C ASN A 2 -10.31 1.83 -23.44
N THR A 3 -10.78 3.02 -23.07
CA THR A 3 -10.05 3.94 -22.22
C THR A 3 -10.16 3.40 -20.80
N GLU A 4 -9.19 2.60 -20.37
CA GLU A 4 -9.08 2.22 -18.97
C GLU A 4 -8.88 3.48 -18.12
N LYS A 5 -9.82 3.75 -17.23
CA LYS A 5 -9.76 4.87 -16.30
C LYS A 5 -8.76 4.53 -15.21
N ILE A 6 -7.51 4.97 -15.36
CA ILE A 6 -6.46 4.77 -14.36
C ILE A 6 -6.78 5.62 -13.13
N ILE A 7 -7.11 4.98 -12.01
CA ILE A 7 -7.30 5.63 -10.72
C ILE A 7 -5.94 5.68 -10.02
N HIS A 8 -5.50 6.88 -9.63
CA HIS A 8 -4.28 7.04 -8.86
C HIS A 8 -4.62 7.04 -7.37
N VAL A 9 -4.11 6.04 -6.66
CA VAL A 9 -4.25 5.93 -5.20
C VAL A 9 -2.93 6.42 -4.55
N PRO A 10 -2.97 7.47 -3.72
CA PRO A 10 -1.79 7.91 -3.00
C PRO A 10 -1.39 6.89 -1.94
N GLN A 11 -0.09 6.81 -1.63
CA GLN A 11 0.41 5.88 -0.61
C GLN A 11 -0.31 6.02 0.74
N GLY A 12 -0.68 7.25 1.13
CA GLY A 12 -1.43 7.51 2.36
C GLY A 12 -2.79 6.83 2.41
N GLU A 13 -3.48 6.68 1.29
CA GLU A 13 -4.74 5.93 1.25
C GLU A 13 -4.51 4.43 1.45
N VAL A 14 -3.46 3.87 0.87
CA VAL A 14 -3.09 2.46 1.10
C VAL A 14 -2.75 2.21 2.56
N VAL A 15 -2.11 3.19 3.22
CA VAL A 15 -1.81 3.14 4.66
C VAL A 15 -3.10 3.15 5.48
N ASN A 16 -4.06 4.01 5.15
CA ASN A 16 -5.35 4.06 5.84
C ASN A 16 -6.14 2.76 5.67
N LEU A 17 -6.19 2.21 4.45
CA LEU A 17 -6.83 0.91 4.19
C LEU A 17 -6.19 -0.22 5.01
N LEU A 18 -4.87 -0.21 5.15
CA LEU A 18 -4.17 -1.19 5.98
C LEU A 18 -4.43 -0.98 7.48
N ALA A 19 -4.54 0.27 7.94
CA ALA A 19 -4.87 0.60 9.33
C ALA A 19 -6.31 0.16 9.68
N ASP A 20 -7.29 0.46 8.81
CA ASP A 20 -8.67 0.03 8.95
C ASP A 20 -8.77 -1.51 9.03
N MET A 21 -7.99 -2.21 8.21
CA MET A 21 -7.91 -3.66 8.25
C MET A 21 -7.37 -4.18 9.60
N VAL A 22 -6.40 -3.48 10.19
CA VAL A 22 -5.88 -3.81 11.54
C VAL A 22 -6.95 -3.58 12.61
N GLU A 23 -7.72 -2.51 12.51
CA GLU A 23 -8.85 -2.25 13.43
C GLU A 23 -9.91 -3.35 13.33
N GLN A 24 -10.28 -3.75 12.10
CA GLN A 24 -11.26 -4.81 11.86
C GLN A 24 -10.80 -6.19 12.36
N LYS A 25 -9.50 -6.51 12.21
CA LYS A 25 -8.93 -7.80 12.61
C LYS A 25 -8.42 -7.81 14.06
N GLY A 26 -8.38 -6.65 14.70
CA GLY A 26 -7.96 -6.43 16.07
C GLY A 26 -6.45 -6.40 16.32
N THR A 27 -5.62 -6.96 15.44
CA THR A 27 -4.15 -6.96 15.62
C THR A 27 -3.39 -6.91 14.30
N GLN A 28 -2.20 -6.31 14.33
CA GLN A 28 -1.26 -6.33 13.20
C GLN A 28 -0.79 -7.76 12.85
N ALA A 29 -0.75 -8.67 13.84
CA ALA A 29 -0.37 -10.07 13.63
C ALA A 29 -1.41 -10.84 12.80
N ALA A 30 -2.70 -10.58 13.01
CA ALA A 30 -3.76 -11.17 12.20
C ALA A 30 -3.67 -10.70 10.74
N VAL A 31 -3.49 -9.39 10.52
CA VAL A 31 -3.32 -8.80 9.18
C VAL A 31 -2.06 -9.33 8.50
N ALA A 32 -0.93 -9.40 9.20
CA ALA A 32 0.31 -9.95 8.68
C ALA A 32 0.14 -11.40 8.18
N LYS A 33 -0.57 -12.23 8.95
CA LYS A 33 -0.88 -13.61 8.57
C LYS A 33 -1.78 -13.67 7.33
N GLU A 34 -2.79 -12.82 7.25
CA GLU A 34 -3.73 -12.77 6.12
C GLU A 34 -3.07 -12.30 4.83
N LEU A 35 -2.21 -11.29 4.91
CA LEU A 35 -1.49 -10.73 3.76
C LEU A 35 -0.20 -11.51 3.42
N GLY A 36 0.19 -12.48 4.26
CA GLY A 36 1.41 -13.27 4.09
C GLY A 36 2.68 -12.43 4.15
N ILE A 37 2.71 -11.42 5.02
CA ILE A 37 3.86 -10.53 5.31
C ILE A 37 4.23 -10.61 6.79
N SER A 38 5.34 -10.00 7.18
CA SER A 38 5.71 -9.88 8.58
C SER A 38 4.90 -8.77 9.28
N THR A 39 4.72 -8.92 10.59
CA THR A 39 4.18 -7.85 11.46
C THR A 39 5.01 -6.57 11.39
N GLN A 40 6.33 -6.70 11.23
CA GLN A 40 7.21 -5.54 11.09
C GLN A 40 6.94 -4.79 9.78
N GLU A 41 6.64 -5.48 8.68
CA GLU A 41 6.24 -4.85 7.42
C GLU A 41 4.91 -4.12 7.55
N VAL A 42 3.93 -4.69 8.25
CA VAL A 42 2.66 -4.00 8.56
C VAL A 42 2.95 -2.70 9.33
N SER A 43 3.72 -2.80 10.41
CA SER A 43 4.07 -1.64 11.26
C SER A 43 4.80 -0.55 10.47
N LYS A 44 5.83 -0.90 9.69
CA LYS A 44 6.61 0.05 8.88
C LYS A 44 5.78 0.70 7.76
N THR A 45 4.80 -0.03 7.22
CA THR A 45 3.88 0.51 6.22
C THR A 45 2.95 1.52 6.87
N ILE A 46 2.33 1.16 8.00
CA ILE A 46 1.42 2.05 8.74
C ILE A 46 2.14 3.32 9.21
N SER A 47 3.39 3.21 9.68
CA SER A 47 4.19 4.35 10.10
C SER A 47 4.71 5.20 8.93
N GLY A 48 4.44 4.81 7.68
CA GLY A 48 4.95 5.47 6.48
C GLY A 48 6.46 5.38 6.29
N SER A 49 7.16 4.61 7.12
CA SER A 49 8.63 4.45 7.07
C SER A 49 9.07 3.54 5.92
N GLN A 50 8.14 2.75 5.37
CA GLN A 50 8.36 1.89 4.23
C GLN A 50 7.16 2.00 3.27
N SER A 51 7.42 1.88 1.97
CA SER A 51 6.34 1.70 0.99
C SER A 51 5.61 0.37 1.22
N PRO A 52 4.29 0.32 0.96
CA PRO A 52 3.53 -0.91 1.08
C PRO A 52 4.15 -2.04 0.26
N PRO A 53 4.37 -3.23 0.84
CA PRO A 53 4.85 -4.39 0.11
C PRO A 53 3.95 -4.73 -1.07
N ARG A 54 4.51 -5.34 -2.11
CA ARG A 54 3.74 -5.75 -3.30
C ARG A 54 2.53 -6.62 -2.95
N LYS A 55 2.65 -7.48 -1.93
CA LYS A 55 1.54 -8.32 -1.43
C LYS A 55 0.38 -7.51 -0.89
N VAL A 56 0.66 -6.40 -0.19
CA VAL A 56 -0.37 -5.47 0.30
C VAL A 56 -1.08 -4.81 -0.88
N LEU A 57 -0.31 -4.35 -1.87
CA LEU A 57 -0.87 -3.72 -3.06
C LEU A 57 -1.73 -4.70 -3.87
N SER A 58 -1.25 -5.92 -4.10
CA SER A 58 -2.01 -6.96 -4.79
C SER A 58 -3.29 -7.35 -4.08
N HIS A 59 -3.31 -7.32 -2.74
CA HIS A 59 -4.53 -7.56 -1.97
C HIS A 59 -5.61 -6.49 -2.21
N PHE A 60 -5.20 -5.24 -2.43
CA PHE A 60 -6.10 -4.14 -2.77
C PHE A 60 -6.29 -3.94 -4.28
N GLU A 61 -5.86 -4.90 -5.10
CA GLU A 61 -5.89 -4.80 -6.57
C GLU A 61 -5.15 -3.55 -7.11
N LEU A 62 -4.08 -3.14 -6.40
CA LEU A 62 -3.23 -2.00 -6.74
C LEU A 62 -1.91 -2.46 -7.34
N GLU A 63 -1.33 -1.59 -8.18
CA GLU A 63 -0.02 -1.78 -8.77
C GLU A 63 0.89 -0.57 -8.50
N THR A 64 2.19 -0.82 -8.34
CA THR A 64 3.17 0.27 -8.25
C THR A 64 3.49 0.83 -9.63
N LYS A 65 3.39 2.14 -9.78
CA LYS A 65 3.89 2.85 -10.96
C LYS A 65 5.07 3.74 -10.60
N THR A 66 6.24 3.41 -11.12
CA THR A 66 7.44 4.25 -10.99
C THR A 66 7.36 5.41 -11.98
N ILE A 67 7.30 6.64 -11.48
CA ILE A 67 7.32 7.85 -12.31
C ILE A 67 8.71 8.47 -12.22
N TYR A 68 9.42 8.51 -13.34
CA TYR A 68 10.70 9.19 -13.45
C TYR A 68 10.47 10.69 -13.66
N VAL A 69 10.72 11.50 -12.63
CA VAL A 69 10.66 12.96 -12.74
C VAL A 69 12.04 13.49 -13.12
N ARG A 70 12.15 14.14 -14.28
CA ARG A 70 13.40 14.79 -14.71
C ARG A 70 13.71 15.92 -13.73
N LYS A 71 14.81 15.78 -12.98
CA LYS A 71 15.29 16.81 -12.06
C LYS A 71 15.75 18.02 -12.88
N GLY A 72 14.91 19.05 -12.96
CA GLY A 72 15.23 20.35 -13.55
C GLY A 72 14.58 20.63 -14.91
N LYS A 73 13.55 21.47 -14.89
CA LYS A 73 13.46 22.67 -15.74
C LYS A 73 12.99 23.80 -14.82
N LYS A 74 13.95 24.53 -14.26
CA LYS A 74 13.76 25.96 -14.00
C LYS A 74 14.31 26.67 -15.22
#